data_AF-A0AAE1SGZ2-F1
#
_entry.id   AF-A0AAE1SGZ2-F1
#
_cell.length_a   1.000
_cell.length_b   1.000
_cell.length_c   1.000
_cell.angle_alpha   90.00
_cell.angle_beta   90.00
_cell.angle_gamma   90.00
#
_symmetry.space_group_name_H-M   'P 1'
#
loop_
_entity.id
_entity.type
_entity.pdbx_description
1 polymer ?
#
loop_
_entity_poly.entity_id
_entity_poly.type
_entity_poly.pdbx_seq_one_letter_code
_entity_poly.pdbx_strand_id
1 'polypeptide(L)'
;MKVAPKVILLFRDPTGFGTAIFHALQPNPNSNHQSRQESLDLSLQRYGIKHQNVSIDVVHFLDGSNLEVSVLLLENYEPPTLACALNEVLALLAGDGLSNMPTIVAPFVVAATKLKMESRTSVAGDNISVYGLQVGASSGLTKALFTNLQSPPPSLQIFNQQLACLLQLVRVLKMPTFVIIGKKGQNFHHKTSEEELEVIHEIGQHLASFSSLRFSGEKIAWDAPKSSRETQEPWRALYG
;
A
#
# COMPACT_ATOMS: atom_id res chain seq x y z
N MET A 1 4.49 -11.22 -16.88
CA MET A 1 5.49 -11.25 -15.78
C MET A 1 5.05 -12.30 -14.78
N LYS A 2 5.95 -13.14 -14.27
CA LYS A 2 5.61 -14.07 -13.19
C LYS A 2 5.87 -13.38 -11.87
N VAL A 3 4.86 -13.30 -11.00
CA VAL A 3 4.99 -12.73 -9.66
C VAL A 3 4.98 -13.83 -8.61
N ALA A 4 5.50 -13.50 -7.43
CA ALA A 4 5.44 -14.38 -6.29
C ALA A 4 4.02 -14.51 -5.73
N PRO A 5 3.72 -15.57 -4.95
CA PRO A 5 2.42 -15.71 -4.28
C PRO A 5 2.12 -14.60 -3.27
N LYS A 6 3.15 -13.96 -2.71
CA LYS A 6 3.04 -12.80 -1.81
C LYS A 6 3.45 -11.55 -2.57
N VAL A 7 2.55 -10.58 -2.70
CA VAL A 7 2.80 -9.31 -3.38
C VAL A 7 2.62 -8.16 -2.42
N ILE A 8 3.62 -7.28 -2.31
CA ILE A 8 3.49 -5.98 -1.63
C ILE A 8 3.34 -4.91 -2.71
N LEU A 9 2.22 -4.20 -2.71
CA LEU A 9 1.93 -3.13 -3.67
C LEU A 9 2.10 -1.76 -3.01
N LEU A 10 3.08 -1.00 -3.47
CA LEU A 10 3.44 0.33 -2.99
C LEU A 10 3.18 1.37 -4.09
N PHE A 11 2.98 2.61 -3.64
CA PHE A 11 2.83 3.76 -4.53
C PHE A 11 3.93 4.75 -4.18
N ARG A 12 4.59 5.31 -5.20
CA ARG A 12 5.33 6.55 -5.03
C ARG A 12 4.33 7.61 -4.59
N ASP A 13 4.72 8.40 -3.62
CA ASP A 13 3.88 9.44 -3.06
C ASP A 13 4.75 10.67 -2.77
N PRO A 14 4.16 11.88 -2.71
CA PRO A 14 4.92 13.11 -2.51
C PRO A 14 5.67 13.15 -1.17
N THR A 15 5.27 12.31 -0.21
CA THR A 15 5.90 12.24 1.11
C THR A 15 7.07 11.26 1.13
N GLY A 16 7.18 10.34 0.16
CA GLY A 16 8.29 9.39 -0.01
C GLY A 16 8.08 8.00 0.63
N PHE A 17 6.85 7.58 0.89
CA PHE A 17 6.52 6.49 1.84
C PHE A 17 6.72 5.17 1.15
N GLY A 18 6.08 5.01 -0.01
CA GLY A 18 6.25 3.81 -0.81
C GLY A 18 7.71 3.61 -1.18
N THR A 19 8.41 4.69 -1.56
CA THR A 19 9.85 4.63 -1.86
C THR A 19 10.68 4.20 -0.65
N ALA A 20 10.40 4.77 0.54
CA ALA A 20 11.10 4.41 1.77
C ALA A 20 10.89 2.94 2.14
N ILE A 21 9.63 2.46 2.13
CA ILE A 21 9.31 1.05 2.40
C ILE A 21 9.98 0.13 1.37
N PHE A 22 9.93 0.48 0.09
CA PHE A 22 10.51 -0.30 -1.00
C PHE A 22 12.01 -0.54 -0.80
N HIS A 23 12.76 0.47 -0.35
CA HIS A 23 14.20 0.34 -0.08
C HIS A 23 14.53 -0.21 1.31
N ALA A 24 13.61 -0.06 2.28
CA ALA A 24 13.80 -0.53 3.65
C ALA A 24 13.55 -2.03 3.81
N LEU A 25 12.80 -2.67 2.90
CA LEU A 25 12.60 -4.11 2.86
C LEU A 25 13.83 -4.81 2.27
N GLN A 26 14.44 -5.70 3.05
CA GLN A 26 15.69 -6.37 2.69
C GLN A 26 15.59 -7.89 2.93
N PRO A 27 16.40 -8.70 2.24
CA PRO A 27 16.55 -10.12 2.58
C PRO A 27 16.97 -10.28 4.04
N ASN A 28 16.51 -11.34 4.70
CA ASN A 28 16.97 -11.63 6.06
C ASN A 28 18.46 -12.05 5.99
N PRO A 29 19.37 -11.46 6.78
CA PRO A 29 20.80 -11.79 6.71
C PRO A 29 21.12 -13.26 6.98
N ASN A 30 20.22 -13.97 7.67
CA ASN A 30 20.37 -15.40 7.97
C ASN A 30 19.71 -16.31 6.92
N SER A 31 19.15 -15.73 5.84
CA SER A 31 18.53 -16.46 4.74
C SER A 31 19.39 -16.43 3.49
N ASN A 32 19.27 -17.44 2.64
CA ASN A 32 19.89 -17.45 1.31
C ASN A 32 19.07 -16.67 0.27
N HIS A 33 18.22 -15.74 0.72
CA HIS A 33 17.33 -15.01 -0.17
C HIS A 33 18.11 -14.09 -1.10
N GLN A 34 17.85 -14.23 -2.40
CA GLN A 34 18.42 -13.34 -3.42
C GLN A 34 17.38 -12.31 -3.84
N SER A 35 17.82 -11.08 -4.08
CA SER A 35 16.97 -10.03 -4.64
C SER A 35 17.24 -9.85 -6.14
N ARG A 36 16.20 -9.81 -6.95
CA ARG A 36 16.28 -9.45 -8.38
C ARG A 36 15.37 -8.25 -8.64
N GLN A 37 15.94 -7.17 -9.18
CA GLN A 37 15.20 -5.99 -9.56
C GLN A 37 14.89 -5.98 -11.05
N GLU A 38 13.70 -5.52 -11.41
CA GLU A 38 13.29 -5.25 -12.78
C GLU A 38 12.37 -4.03 -12.83
N SER A 39 12.31 -3.37 -13.98
CA SER A 39 11.37 -2.28 -14.23
C SER A 39 10.48 -2.65 -15.41
N LEU A 40 9.20 -2.32 -15.32
CA LEU A 40 8.18 -2.68 -16.29
C LEU A 40 7.37 -1.46 -16.70
N ASP A 41 7.10 -1.36 -18.00
CA ASP A 41 6.16 -0.38 -18.55
C ASP A 41 4.92 -1.09 -19.11
N LEU A 42 3.73 -0.72 -18.63
CA LEU A 42 2.45 -1.19 -19.18
C LEU A 42 1.80 -0.09 -20.01
N SER A 43 1.34 -0.46 -21.21
CA SER A 43 0.67 0.50 -22.09
C SER A 43 -0.76 0.77 -21.63
N LEU A 44 -1.17 2.04 -21.63
CA LEU A 44 -2.55 2.45 -21.37
C LEU A 44 -3.38 2.66 -22.66
N GLN A 45 -2.85 2.23 -23.81
CA GLN A 45 -3.51 2.44 -25.10
C GLN A 45 -4.92 1.83 -25.17
N ARG A 46 -5.18 0.73 -24.45
CA ARG A 46 -6.50 0.09 -24.42
C ARG A 46 -7.59 0.98 -23.80
N TYR A 47 -7.20 2.00 -23.03
CA TYR A 47 -8.09 3.02 -22.47
C TYR A 47 -8.07 4.33 -23.26
N GLY A 48 -7.43 4.35 -24.44
CA GLY A 48 -7.28 5.55 -25.27
C GLY A 48 -6.13 6.49 -24.86
N ILE A 49 -5.31 6.11 -23.88
CA ILE A 49 -4.18 6.93 -23.39
C ILE A 49 -2.92 6.49 -24.14
N LYS A 50 -2.51 7.26 -25.16
CA LYS A 50 -1.44 6.86 -26.10
C LYS A 50 -0.02 7.27 -25.71
N HIS A 51 0.12 8.31 -24.88
CA HIS A 51 1.42 8.93 -24.58
C HIS A 51 1.88 8.72 -23.13
N GLN A 52 1.21 7.83 -22.40
CA GLN A 52 1.52 7.55 -21.00
C GLN A 52 1.51 6.05 -20.77
N ASN A 53 2.62 5.54 -20.24
CA ASN A 53 2.74 4.17 -19.76
C ASN A 53 2.66 4.15 -18.24
N VAL A 54 2.33 2.99 -17.71
CA VAL A 54 2.43 2.66 -16.30
C VAL A 54 3.83 2.15 -16.02
N SER A 55 4.64 2.92 -15.31
CA SER A 55 5.99 2.49 -14.91
C SER A 55 5.94 1.88 -13.52
N ILE A 56 6.58 0.73 -13.39
CA ILE A 56 6.58 -0.08 -12.18
C ILE A 56 8.00 -0.56 -11.91
N ASP A 57 8.52 -0.26 -10.73
CA ASP A 57 9.73 -0.90 -10.24
C ASP A 57 9.37 -2.12 -9.41
N VAL A 58 10.05 -3.24 -9.68
CA VAL A 58 9.75 -4.52 -9.06
C VAL A 58 11.01 -5.07 -8.44
N VAL A 59 10.92 -5.52 -7.19
CA VAL A 59 11.95 -6.33 -6.55
C VAL A 59 11.36 -7.67 -6.19
N HIS A 60 11.95 -8.73 -6.71
CA HIS A 60 11.66 -10.10 -6.37
C HIS A 60 12.64 -10.60 -5.32
N PHE A 61 12.12 -11.22 -4.27
CA PHE A 61 12.89 -11.97 -3.29
C PHE A 61 12.68 -13.46 -3.55
N LEU A 62 13.79 -14.16 -3.78
CA LEU A 62 13.81 -15.56 -4.16
C LEU A 62 14.32 -16.41 -3.01
N ASP A 63 13.67 -17.55 -2.76
CA ASP A 63 14.21 -18.65 -1.95
C ASP A 63 14.69 -19.76 -2.90
N GLY A 64 16.01 -19.84 -3.07
CA GLY A 64 16.63 -20.63 -4.13
C GLY A 64 16.17 -20.15 -5.52
N SER A 65 15.45 -21.01 -6.26
CA SER A 65 14.88 -20.68 -7.57
C SER A 65 13.42 -20.24 -7.53
N ASN A 66 12.77 -20.28 -6.36
CA ASN A 66 11.35 -19.97 -6.21
C ASN A 66 11.14 -18.50 -5.85
N LEU A 67 10.18 -17.85 -6.52
CA LEU A 67 9.72 -16.50 -6.16
C LEU A 67 8.90 -16.57 -4.87
N GLU A 68 9.41 -16.00 -3.77
CA GLU A 68 8.70 -15.99 -2.49
C GLU A 68 7.86 -14.72 -2.32
N VAL A 69 8.46 -13.55 -2.61
CA VAL A 69 7.82 -12.24 -2.45
C VAL A 69 8.16 -11.34 -3.64
N SER A 70 7.16 -10.61 -4.13
CA SER A 70 7.36 -9.51 -5.08
C SER A 70 6.92 -8.20 -4.44
N VAL A 71 7.78 -7.20 -4.47
CA VAL A 71 7.45 -5.83 -4.05
C VAL A 71 7.37 -4.97 -5.30
N LEU A 72 6.22 -4.36 -5.54
CA LEU A 72 5.95 -3.49 -6.68
C LEU A 72 5.84 -2.05 -6.19
N LEU A 73 6.54 -1.12 -6.82
CA LEU A 73 6.46 0.31 -6.59
C LEU A 73 5.90 0.98 -7.84
N LEU A 74 4.66 1.42 -7.75
CA LEU A 74 3.94 2.10 -8.83
C LEU A 74 4.18 3.61 -8.78
N GLU A 75 4.32 4.26 -9.93
CA GLU A 75 4.30 5.72 -10.01
C GLU A 75 3.00 6.35 -9.47
N ASN A 76 3.08 7.60 -9.04
CA ASN A 76 1.91 8.33 -8.56
C ASN A 76 1.09 8.87 -9.74
N TYR A 77 -0.04 8.22 -10.04
CA TYR A 77 -0.96 8.67 -11.08
C TYR A 77 -2.18 9.39 -10.46
N GLU A 78 -2.58 10.49 -11.09
CA GLU A 78 -3.84 11.17 -10.78
C GLU A 78 -5.02 10.50 -11.51
N PRO A 79 -6.25 10.58 -10.96
CA PRO A 79 -7.45 10.20 -11.70
C PRO A 79 -7.62 11.01 -13.00
N PRO A 80 -8.14 10.41 -14.08
CA PRO A 80 -8.63 9.03 -14.21
C PRO A 80 -7.55 7.99 -14.54
N THR A 81 -6.33 8.43 -14.85
CA THR A 81 -5.20 7.54 -15.23
C THR A 81 -4.90 6.51 -14.14
N LEU A 82 -5.01 6.89 -12.87
CA LEU A 82 -4.87 6.00 -11.72
C LEU A 82 -5.68 4.69 -11.84
N ALA A 83 -6.96 4.78 -12.21
CA ALA A 83 -7.83 3.62 -12.31
C ALA A 83 -7.41 2.70 -13.46
N CYS A 84 -6.99 3.29 -14.58
CA CYS A 84 -6.49 2.56 -15.73
C CYS A 84 -5.17 1.85 -15.40
N ALA A 85 -4.25 2.56 -14.73
CA ALA A 85 -2.96 2.04 -14.30
C ALA A 85 -3.12 0.89 -13.32
N LEU A 86 -3.92 1.07 -12.26
CA LEU A 86 -4.20 0.01 -11.30
C LEU A 86 -4.85 -1.21 -11.96
N ASN A 87 -5.78 -1.00 -12.90
CA ASN A 87 -6.40 -2.12 -13.58
C ASN A 87 -5.40 -2.91 -14.44
N GLU A 88 -4.42 -2.26 -15.07
CA GLU A 88 -3.31 -2.97 -15.74
C GLU A 88 -2.46 -3.78 -14.76
N VAL A 89 -2.06 -3.15 -13.64
CA VAL A 89 -1.23 -3.81 -12.63
C VAL A 89 -1.95 -5.02 -12.05
N LEU A 90 -3.21 -4.86 -11.65
CA LEU A 90 -4.01 -5.93 -11.06
C LEU A 90 -4.29 -7.05 -12.08
N ALA A 91 -4.54 -6.72 -13.35
CA ALA A 91 -4.68 -7.72 -14.41
C ALA A 91 -3.38 -8.51 -14.61
N LEU A 92 -2.23 -7.82 -14.57
CA LEU A 92 -0.92 -8.46 -14.64
C LEU A 92 -0.66 -9.39 -13.45
N LEU A 93 -1.08 -9.00 -12.23
CA LEU A 93 -0.96 -9.83 -11.03
C LEU A 93 -1.90 -11.04 -11.07
N ALA A 94 -3.09 -10.90 -11.65
CA ALA A 94 -4.04 -11.99 -11.80
C ALA A 94 -3.54 -13.07 -12.78
N GLY A 95 -2.75 -12.69 -13.79
CA GLY A 95 -2.22 -13.60 -14.80
C GLY A 95 -3.32 -14.31 -15.61
N ASP A 96 -2.99 -15.46 -16.19
CA ASP A 96 -3.87 -16.19 -17.12
C ASP A 96 -4.90 -17.12 -16.42
N GLY A 97 -4.99 -17.11 -15.08
CA GLY A 97 -5.92 -17.99 -14.36
C GLY A 97 -6.12 -17.69 -12.88
N LEU A 98 -7.36 -17.91 -12.41
CA LEU A 98 -7.80 -17.61 -11.04
C LEU A 98 -7.22 -18.56 -9.95
N SER A 99 -6.65 -19.71 -10.32
CA SER A 99 -6.24 -20.72 -9.34
C SER A 99 -4.97 -20.38 -8.57
N ASN A 100 -4.13 -19.47 -9.11
CA ASN A 100 -2.85 -19.08 -8.53
C ASN A 100 -2.76 -17.55 -8.29
N MET A 101 -3.87 -16.92 -7.89
CA MET A 101 -3.86 -15.48 -7.61
C MET A 101 -2.96 -15.16 -6.42
N PRO A 102 -2.07 -14.16 -6.53
CA PRO A 102 -1.25 -13.74 -5.41
C PRO A 102 -2.10 -13.06 -4.33
N THR A 103 -1.64 -13.14 -3.09
CA THR A 103 -2.14 -12.32 -1.99
C THR A 103 -1.43 -10.96 -2.04
N ILE A 104 -2.22 -9.90 -2.19
CA ILE A 104 -1.72 -8.52 -2.22
C ILE A 104 -1.75 -7.95 -0.81
N VAL A 105 -0.65 -7.31 -0.38
CA VAL A 105 -0.62 -6.45 0.81
C VAL A 105 -0.29 -5.04 0.36
N ALA A 106 -1.16 -4.08 0.68
CA ALA A 106 -1.00 -2.69 0.25
C ALA A 106 -1.01 -1.74 1.46
N PRO A 107 0.15 -1.22 1.88
CA PRO A 107 0.24 -0.25 2.96
C PRO A 107 -0.06 1.18 2.47
N PHE A 108 -0.73 1.97 3.31
CA PHE A 108 -1.02 3.37 3.08
C PHE A 108 -0.81 4.18 4.37
N VAL A 109 -0.22 5.36 4.25
CA VAL A 109 -0.25 6.38 5.30
C VAL A 109 -1.20 7.49 4.85
N VAL A 110 -2.31 7.67 5.57
CA VAL A 110 -3.40 8.55 5.17
C VAL A 110 -3.62 9.65 6.19
N ALA A 111 -3.70 10.90 5.72
CA ALA A 111 -4.07 12.05 6.56
C ALA A 111 -5.41 11.81 7.28
N ALA A 112 -5.49 12.16 8.55
CA ALA A 112 -6.73 12.03 9.33
C ALA A 112 -7.92 12.75 8.67
N THR A 113 -7.68 13.85 7.95
CA THR A 113 -8.73 14.57 7.19
C THR A 113 -9.34 13.73 6.07
N LYS A 114 -8.59 12.77 5.53
CA LYS A 114 -9.05 11.83 4.48
C LYS A 114 -9.65 10.54 5.04
N LEU A 115 -9.72 10.40 6.36
CA LEU A 115 -10.37 9.29 7.06
C LEU A 115 -11.46 9.87 7.98
N LYS A 116 -12.72 9.92 7.53
CA LYS A 116 -13.80 10.31 8.43
C LYS A 116 -14.29 9.11 9.22
N MET A 117 -14.44 9.32 10.52
CA MET A 117 -15.01 8.36 11.44
C MET A 117 -16.08 9.11 12.26
N GLU A 118 -17.27 8.54 12.40
CA GLU A 118 -18.25 9.06 13.36
C GLU A 118 -17.69 8.86 14.77
N SER A 119 -17.44 9.96 15.46
CA SER A 119 -17.02 9.96 16.86
C SER A 119 -18.20 9.54 17.72
N ARG A 120 -18.27 8.26 18.10
CA ARG A 120 -18.89 7.91 19.37
C ARG A 120 -17.84 8.11 20.43
N THR A 121 -18.12 9.02 21.34
CA THR A 121 -17.35 9.30 22.55
C THR A 121 -16.93 8.00 23.25
N SER A 122 -15.71 7.52 22.99
CA SER A 122 -15.05 6.51 23.79
C SER A 122 -13.98 7.19 24.64
N VAL A 123 -14.36 7.47 25.87
CA VAL A 123 -13.45 7.78 26.98
C VAL A 123 -12.70 6.48 27.30
N ALA A 124 -11.55 6.24 26.65
CA ALA A 124 -10.42 5.42 27.10
C ALA A 124 -9.43 5.29 25.92
N GLY A 125 -8.14 5.45 26.19
CA GLY A 125 -7.11 5.73 25.20
C GLY A 125 -6.97 4.70 24.09
N ASP A 126 -7.17 5.14 22.85
CA ASP A 126 -6.84 4.37 21.65
C ASP A 126 -5.73 5.13 20.89
N ASN A 127 -4.49 4.96 21.37
CA ASN A 127 -3.26 5.44 20.73
C ASN A 127 -2.92 4.63 19.45
N ILE A 128 -3.90 3.99 18.82
CA ILE A 128 -3.65 3.05 17.73
C ILE A 128 -3.57 3.81 16.42
N SER A 129 -2.39 3.73 15.79
CA SER A 129 -2.06 4.48 14.59
C SER A 129 -2.26 3.70 13.29
N VAL A 130 -2.41 2.36 13.36
CA VAL A 130 -2.48 1.46 12.20
C VAL A 130 -3.68 0.51 12.24
N TYR A 131 -4.39 0.39 11.12
CA TYR A 131 -5.54 -0.49 10.94
C TYR A 131 -5.32 -1.51 9.82
N GLY A 132 -5.93 -2.69 9.94
CA GLY A 132 -5.90 -3.76 8.93
C GLY A 132 -7.25 -4.01 8.27
N LEU A 133 -7.34 -3.88 6.95
CA LEU A 133 -8.55 -4.10 6.17
C LEU A 133 -8.37 -5.26 5.18
N GLN A 134 -9.06 -6.38 5.43
CA GLN A 134 -9.10 -7.52 4.50
C GLN A 134 -10.19 -7.32 3.44
N VAL A 135 -9.85 -7.63 2.19
CA VAL A 135 -10.77 -7.72 1.04
C VAL A 135 -10.57 -9.06 0.34
N GLY A 136 -11.67 -9.72 -0.05
CA GLY A 136 -11.63 -11.02 -0.70
C GLY A 136 -11.31 -12.18 0.25
N ALA A 137 -10.83 -13.29 -0.30
CA ALA A 137 -10.52 -14.48 0.49
C ALA A 137 -9.36 -14.24 1.46
N SER A 138 -9.50 -14.73 2.69
CA SER A 138 -8.43 -14.68 3.69
C SER A 138 -7.58 -15.95 3.63
N SER A 139 -6.26 -15.79 3.54
CA SER A 139 -5.29 -16.89 3.64
C SER A 139 -4.77 -17.00 5.08
N GLY A 140 -4.14 -18.12 5.45
CA GLY A 140 -3.52 -18.26 6.78
C GLY A 140 -2.53 -17.12 7.09
N LEU A 141 -1.83 -16.62 6.07
CA LEU A 141 -0.91 -15.49 6.16
C LEU A 141 -1.65 -14.17 6.46
N THR A 142 -2.76 -13.87 5.78
CA THR A 142 -3.50 -12.63 6.06
C THR A 142 -4.24 -12.67 7.38
N LYS A 143 -4.59 -13.85 7.89
CA LYS A 143 -5.12 -14.00 9.26
C LYS A 143 -4.10 -13.58 10.30
N ALA A 144 -2.84 -13.98 10.16
CA ALA A 144 -1.77 -13.59 11.08
C ALA A 144 -1.51 -12.07 11.06
N LEU A 145 -1.61 -11.43 9.89
CA LEU A 145 -1.59 -9.97 9.79
C LEU A 145 -2.80 -9.34 10.49
N PHE A 146 -4.00 -9.89 10.25
CA PHE A 146 -5.24 -9.39 10.83
C PHE A 146 -5.28 -9.51 12.36
N THR A 147 -4.69 -10.56 12.95
CA THR A 147 -4.66 -10.71 14.42
C THR A 147 -3.78 -9.68 15.11
N ASN A 148 -2.79 -9.14 14.40
CA ASN A 148 -1.83 -8.19 14.95
C ASN A 148 -2.23 -6.73 14.69
N LEU A 149 -3.32 -6.49 13.96
CA LEU A 149 -3.80 -5.17 13.57
C LEU A 149 -5.24 -4.96 14.02
N GLN A 150 -5.60 -3.72 14.37
CA GLN A 150 -6.97 -3.40 14.70
C GLN A 150 -7.84 -3.39 13.43
N SER A 151 -9.03 -3.98 13.51
CA SER A 151 -10.01 -3.87 12.42
C SER A 151 -10.49 -2.42 12.29
N PRO A 152 -10.63 -1.87 11.08
CA PRO A 152 -11.17 -0.54 10.90
C PRO A 152 -12.62 -0.48 11.42
N PRO A 153 -13.04 0.66 11.98
CA PRO A 153 -14.41 0.83 12.44
C PRO A 153 -15.38 0.74 11.26
N PRO A 154 -16.59 0.16 11.44
CA PRO A 154 -17.56 0.01 10.35
C PRO A 154 -17.98 1.34 9.69
N SER A 155 -17.88 2.46 10.41
CA SER A 155 -18.19 3.81 9.94
C SER A 155 -17.02 4.50 9.21
N LEU A 156 -15.89 3.81 8.99
CA LEU A 156 -14.72 4.42 8.34
C LEU A 156 -15.03 4.79 6.89
N GLN A 157 -15.04 6.09 6.61
CA GLN A 157 -15.15 6.62 5.24
C GLN A 157 -13.76 7.00 4.74
N ILE A 158 -13.38 6.41 3.60
CA ILE A 158 -12.08 6.61 2.97
C ILE A 158 -12.21 7.62 1.84
N PHE A 159 -11.58 8.78 2.01
CA PHE A 159 -11.48 9.83 0.98
C PHE A 159 -10.10 9.90 0.31
N ASN A 160 -9.20 8.98 0.66
CA ASN A 160 -7.96 8.83 -0.08
C ASN A 160 -8.26 8.13 -1.41
N GLN A 161 -8.05 8.85 -2.51
CA GLN A 161 -8.40 8.39 -3.87
C GLN A 161 -7.68 7.11 -4.27
N GLN A 162 -6.37 7.00 -4.02
CA GLN A 162 -5.57 5.83 -4.37
C GLN A 162 -6.07 4.58 -3.64
N LEU A 163 -6.27 4.69 -2.34
CA LEU A 163 -6.81 3.62 -1.51
C LEU A 163 -8.23 3.24 -1.93
N ALA A 164 -9.11 4.21 -2.14
CA ALA A 164 -10.48 3.96 -2.58
C ALA A 164 -10.53 3.27 -3.95
N CYS A 165 -9.70 3.71 -4.90
CA CYS A 165 -9.59 3.13 -6.23
C CYS A 165 -9.08 1.68 -6.18
N LEU A 166 -8.01 1.42 -5.42
CA LEU A 166 -7.49 0.07 -5.20
C LEU A 166 -8.57 -0.84 -4.61
N LEU A 167 -9.21 -0.41 -3.51
CA LEU A 167 -10.25 -1.19 -2.83
C LEU A 167 -11.41 -1.54 -3.77
N GLN A 168 -11.83 -0.61 -4.62
CA GLN A 168 -12.90 -0.87 -5.57
C GLN A 168 -12.48 -1.90 -6.62
N LEU A 169 -11.29 -1.77 -7.20
CA LEU A 169 -10.82 -2.67 -8.26
C LEU A 169 -10.56 -4.09 -7.74
N VAL A 170 -9.89 -4.23 -6.59
CA VAL A 170 -9.61 -5.56 -6.02
C VAL A 170 -10.88 -6.30 -5.59
N ARG A 171 -11.94 -5.57 -5.20
CA ARG A 171 -13.27 -6.15 -4.94
C ARG A 171 -13.89 -6.71 -6.21
N VAL A 172 -13.86 -5.93 -7.30
CA VAL A 172 -14.41 -6.34 -8.61
C VAL A 172 -13.67 -7.56 -9.14
N LEU A 173 -12.34 -7.55 -9.04
CA LEU A 173 -11.46 -8.64 -9.48
C LEU A 173 -11.41 -9.82 -8.50
N LYS A 174 -12.07 -9.71 -7.33
CA LYS A 174 -12.07 -10.70 -6.25
C LYS A 174 -10.66 -11.12 -5.80
N MET A 175 -9.70 -10.19 -5.88
CA MET A 175 -8.31 -10.48 -5.50
C MET A 175 -8.18 -10.59 -3.97
N PRO A 176 -7.47 -11.61 -3.45
CA PRO A 176 -7.10 -11.63 -2.04
C PRO A 176 -6.20 -10.44 -1.72
N THR A 177 -6.72 -9.46 -0.97
CA THR A 177 -6.00 -8.21 -0.67
C THR A 177 -6.12 -7.84 0.79
N PHE A 178 -5.01 -7.49 1.43
CA PHE A 178 -4.94 -6.96 2.77
C PHE A 178 -4.36 -5.55 2.73
N VAL A 179 -5.09 -4.57 3.26
CA VAL A 179 -4.64 -3.18 3.28
C VAL A 179 -4.24 -2.81 4.70
N ILE A 180 -3.05 -2.22 4.86
CA ILE A 180 -2.58 -1.66 6.13
C ILE A 180 -2.74 -0.14 6.04
N ILE A 181 -3.49 0.48 6.95
CA ILE A 181 -3.80 1.91 6.93
C ILE A 181 -3.22 2.56 8.18
N GLY A 182 -2.10 3.27 8.02
CA GLY A 182 -1.56 4.18 9.02
C GLY A 182 -2.24 5.54 8.99
N LYS A 183 -2.59 6.10 10.14
CA LYS A 183 -3.24 7.41 10.25
C LYS A 183 -2.22 8.49 10.54
N LYS A 184 -2.11 9.48 9.64
CA LYS A 184 -1.23 10.64 9.79
C LYS A 184 -1.89 11.73 10.64
N GLY A 185 -1.68 11.59 11.96
CA GLY A 185 -1.82 12.53 13.07
C GLY A 185 -3.22 13.09 13.40
N GLN A 186 -3.54 13.11 14.69
CA GLN A 186 -4.85 13.48 15.24
C GLN A 186 -4.91 14.85 15.92
N ASN A 187 -3.78 15.43 16.34
CA ASN A 187 -3.80 16.62 17.20
C ASN A 187 -3.33 17.88 16.47
N PHE A 188 -4.12 18.95 16.62
CA PHE A 188 -3.86 20.30 16.08
C PHE A 188 -2.69 21.01 16.77
N HIS A 189 -2.10 20.42 17.81
CA HIS A 189 -0.98 20.98 18.55
C HIS A 189 0.15 19.95 18.64
N HIS A 190 1.29 20.29 18.02
CA HIS A 190 2.55 19.54 18.02
C HIS A 190 2.49 18.10 17.46
N LYS A 191 2.63 17.95 16.15
CA LYS A 191 3.11 16.68 15.56
C LYS A 191 4.64 16.70 15.55
N THR A 192 5.27 15.81 16.30
CA THR A 192 6.70 15.52 16.14
C THR A 192 6.85 14.55 14.97
N SER A 193 7.94 14.67 14.21
CA SER A 193 8.31 13.71 13.16
C SER A 193 8.40 12.26 13.68
N GLU A 194 8.51 12.09 14.99
CA GLU A 194 8.66 10.82 15.70
C GLU A 194 7.40 9.94 15.65
N GLU A 195 6.20 10.49 15.86
CA GLU A 195 4.95 9.72 15.76
C GLU A 195 4.71 9.20 14.34
N GLU A 196 5.01 10.02 13.33
CA GLU A 196 4.86 9.61 11.93
C GLU A 196 5.87 8.52 11.55
N LEU A 197 7.09 8.58 12.09
CA LEU A 197 8.08 7.52 11.94
C LEU A 197 7.62 6.24 12.65
N GLU A 198 7.01 6.32 13.82
CA GLU A 198 6.49 5.15 14.54
C GLU A 198 5.45 4.39 13.69
N VAL A 199 4.51 5.11 13.06
CA VAL A 199 3.53 4.52 12.12
C VAL A 199 4.22 3.78 10.98
N ILE A 200 5.26 4.38 10.38
CA ILE A 200 6.01 3.78 9.28
C ILE A 200 6.76 2.53 9.77
N HIS A 201 7.35 2.57 10.97
CA HIS A 201 8.04 1.43 11.56
C HIS A 201 7.09 0.27 11.85
N GLU A 202 5.91 0.56 12.41
CA GLU A 202 4.87 -0.44 12.67
C GLU A 202 4.43 -1.11 11.37
N ILE A 203 4.11 -0.33 10.33
CA ILE A 203 3.78 -0.86 9.01
C ILE A 203 4.92 -1.73 8.45
N GLY A 204 6.16 -1.24 8.52
CA GLY A 204 7.34 -1.96 8.05
C GLY A 204 7.54 -3.31 8.74
N GLN A 205 7.32 -3.38 10.05
CA GLN A 205 7.38 -4.62 10.82
C GLN A 205 6.30 -5.62 10.40
N HIS A 206 5.06 -5.17 10.17
CA HIS A 206 4.00 -6.04 9.66
C HIS A 206 4.32 -6.58 8.26
N LEU A 207 4.85 -5.75 7.38
CA LEU A 207 5.27 -6.17 6.03
C LEU A 207 6.40 -7.19 6.09
N ALA A 208 7.42 -6.98 6.93
CA ALA A 208 8.51 -7.91 7.16
C ALA A 208 8.01 -9.27 7.67
N SER A 209 7.11 -9.25 8.66
CA SER A 209 6.49 -10.46 9.20
C SER A 209 5.72 -11.26 8.13
N PHE A 210 4.97 -10.58 7.27
CA PHE A 210 4.24 -11.22 6.16
C PHE A 210 5.16 -11.85 5.10
N SER A 211 6.28 -11.19 4.82
CA SER A 211 7.16 -11.48 3.69
C SER A 211 8.38 -12.32 4.04
N SER A 212 8.58 -12.70 5.30
CA SER A 212 9.83 -13.34 5.75
C SER A 212 11.09 -12.48 5.51
N LEU A 213 10.89 -11.18 5.25
CA LEU A 213 11.95 -10.20 5.01
C LEU A 213 12.34 -9.49 6.30
N ARG A 214 13.42 -8.70 6.23
CA ARG A 214 13.81 -7.78 7.28
C ARG A 214 13.41 -6.36 6.89
N PHE A 215 12.87 -5.62 7.86
CA PHE A 215 12.69 -4.18 7.73
C PHE A 215 13.89 -3.43 8.33
N SER A 216 14.45 -2.48 7.59
CA SER A 216 15.56 -1.63 8.02
C SER A 216 15.07 -0.20 8.25
N GLY A 217 14.65 0.10 9.48
CA GLY A 217 14.15 1.44 9.87
C GLY A 217 15.18 2.56 9.77
N GLU A 218 16.47 2.23 9.95
CA GLU A 218 17.60 3.19 9.91
C GLU A 218 17.81 3.86 8.54
N LYS A 219 17.24 3.30 7.45
CA LYS A 219 17.40 3.80 6.07
C LYS A 219 16.26 4.69 5.60
N ILE A 220 15.31 5.02 6.48
CA ILE A 220 14.14 5.83 6.13
C ILE A 220 14.54 7.31 6.12
N ALA A 221 15.01 7.80 4.98
CA ALA A 221 15.10 9.23 4.71
C ALA A 221 13.69 9.73 4.34
N TRP A 222 12.84 9.91 5.35
CA TRP A 222 11.49 10.46 5.19
C TRP A 222 11.51 11.96 5.45
N ASP A 223 11.62 12.74 4.37
CA ASP A 223 11.46 14.20 4.45
C ASP A 223 9.97 14.52 4.50
N ALA A 224 9.43 14.75 5.70
CA ALA A 224 8.05 15.23 5.83
C ALA A 224 7.90 16.57 5.09
N PRO A 225 7.16 16.66 3.97
CA PRO A 225 6.98 17.94 3.31
C PRO A 225 6.15 18.83 4.23
N LYS A 226 6.63 20.06 4.43
CA LYS A 226 5.87 21.14 5.09
C LYS A 226 4.52 21.24 4.37
N SER A 227 3.42 21.20 5.13
CA SER A 227 2.04 21.18 4.62
C SER A 227 1.90 22.09 3.39
N SER A 228 1.87 21.51 2.19
CA SER A 228 1.36 22.23 1.04
C SER A 228 -0.13 22.43 1.30
N ARG A 229 -0.60 23.66 1.11
CA ARG A 229 -2.02 23.98 1.23
C ARG A 229 -2.81 22.95 0.41
N GLU A 230 -3.76 22.27 1.05
CA GLU A 230 -4.66 21.32 0.40
C GLU A 230 -5.25 21.99 -0.85
N THR A 231 -4.69 21.67 -2.02
CA THR A 231 -5.26 22.06 -3.29
C THR A 231 -6.56 21.31 -3.40
N GLN A 232 -7.67 22.06 -3.45
CA GLN A 232 -9.01 21.55 -3.64
C GLN A 232 -9.01 20.51 -4.77
N GLU A 233 -9.38 19.27 -4.46
CA GLU A 233 -9.27 18.16 -5.42
C GLU A 233 -10.16 18.45 -6.64
N PRO A 234 -9.63 18.39 -7.89
CA PRO A 234 -10.32 18.89 -9.09
C PRO A 234 -11.70 18.27 -9.34
N TRP A 235 -11.92 17.03 -8.91
CA TRP A 235 -13.20 16.34 -9.08
C TRP A 235 -14.31 16.89 -8.18
N ARG A 236 -13.98 17.56 -7.06
CA ARG A 236 -15.01 18.24 -6.25
C ARG A 236 -15.66 19.39 -6.99
N ALA A 237 -14.96 20.01 -7.95
CA ALA A 237 -15.55 21.00 -8.85
C ALA A 237 -16.60 20.40 -9.80
N LEU A 238 -16.57 19.08 -10.02
CA LEU A 238 -17.50 18.39 -10.92
C LEU A 238 -18.76 17.87 -10.21
N TYR A 239 -18.69 17.61 -8.90
CA TYR A 239 -19.78 16.93 -8.19
C TYR A 239 -20.28 17.62 -6.90
N GLY A 240 -19.70 18.76 -6.49
CA GLY A 240 -20.17 19.56 -5.36
C GLY A 240 -19.72 19.03 -4.00
#